data_AF-A0A6S6RRN3-F1
#
_entry.id   AF-A0A6S6RRN3-F1
#
_cell.length_a   1.000
_cell.length_b   1.000
_cell.length_c   1.000
_cell.angle_alpha   90.00
_cell.angle_beta   90.00
_cell.angle_gamma   90.00
#
_symmetry.space_group_name_H-M   'P 1'
#
loop_
_entity.id
_entity.type
_entity.pdbx_description
1 polymer ?
#
loop_
_entity_poly.entity_id
_entity_poly.type
_entity_poly.pdbx_seq_one_letter_code
_entity_poly.pdbx_strand_id
1 'polypeptide(L)' 'MMDNATFHKKQSIQQVIIDAGHMVESLPTYSPDLNPIEHKWA' A
#
# COMPACT_ATOMS: atom_id res chain seq x y z
N MET A 1 1.09 -4.41 3.17
CA MET A 1 0.69 -3.06 3.61
C MET A 1 1.11 -2.04 2.56
N MET A 2 0.20 -1.19 2.10
CA MET A 2 0.43 -0.13 1.11
C MET A 2 -0.16 1.19 1.58
N ASP A 3 0.52 2.29 1.27
CA ASP A 3 0.03 3.65 1.48
C ASP A 3 -1.08 3.99 0.46
N ASN A 4 -1.73 5.13 0.65
CA ASN A 4 -2.90 5.54 -0.13
C ASN A 4 -2.60 6.15 -1.49
N ALA A 5 -1.38 5.97 -2.01
CA ALA A 5 -1.00 6.48 -3.31
C ALA A 5 -1.98 6.02 -4.41
N THR A 6 -2.37 6.96 -5.28
CA THR A 6 -3.43 6.72 -6.27
C THR A 6 -3.13 5.57 -7.23
N PHE A 7 -1.85 5.28 -7.47
CA PHE A 7 -1.44 4.16 -8.33
C PHE A 7 -1.65 2.78 -7.67
N HIS A 8 -1.66 2.66 -6.34
CA HIS A 8 -1.98 1.40 -5.66
C HIS A 8 -3.44 0.96 -5.84
N LYS A 9 -4.32 1.91 -6.22
CA LYS A 9 -5.74 1.64 -6.51
C LYS A 9 -5.98 1.13 -7.94
N LYS A 10 -4.94 1.07 -8.77
CA LYS A 10 -5.07 0.50 -10.12
C LYS A 10 -5.33 -1.00 -10.04
N GLN A 11 -6.34 -1.46 -10.77
CA GLN A 11 -6.67 -2.88 -10.88
C GLN A 11 -5.50 -3.73 -11.35
N SER A 12 -4.64 -3.20 -12.21
CA SER A 12 -3.41 -3.88 -12.67
C SER A 12 -2.45 -4.21 -11.52
N ILE A 13 -2.30 -3.29 -10.56
CA ILE A 13 -1.43 -3.49 -9.39
C ILE A 13 -2.05 -4.54 -8.47
N GLN A 14 -3.37 -4.44 -8.23
CA GLN A 14 -4.09 -5.43 -7.42
C GLN A 14 -3.99 -6.84 -8.01
N GLN A 15 -4.13 -6.97 -9.33
CA GLN A 15 -4.06 -8.26 -10.02
C GLN A 15 -2.69 -8.91 -9.86
N VAL A 16 -1.60 -8.17 -10.04
CA VAL A 16 -0.24 -8.69 -9.87
C VAL A 16 -0.02 -9.22 -8.45
N ILE A 17 -0.58 -8.55 -7.44
CA ILE A 17 -0.43 -8.94 -6.03
C ILE A 17 -1.23 -10.21 -5.74
N ILE A 18 -2.47 -10.30 -6.26
CA ILE A 18 -3.31 -11.50 -6.15
C ILE A 18 -2.68 -12.69 -6.87
N ASP A 19 -2.16 -12.48 -8.08
CA ASP A 19 -1.50 -13.52 -8.88
C ASP A 19 -0.22 -14.03 -8.19
N ALA A 20 0.46 -13.18 -7.43
CA ALA A 20 1.58 -13.56 -6.58
C ALA A 20 1.16 -14.30 -5.28
N GLY A 21 -0.14 -14.50 -5.05
CA GLY A 21 -0.68 -15.16 -3.86
C GLY A 21 -0.67 -14.28 -2.60
N HIS A 22 -0.62 -12.95 -2.77
CA HIS A 22 -0.59 -11.99 -1.68
C HIS A 22 -1.90 -11.20 -1.58
N MET A 23 -2.14 -10.63 -0.40
CA MET A 23 -3.29 -9.76 -0.14
C MET A 23 -2.83 -8.33 0.11
N VAL A 24 -3.59 -7.37 -0.39
CA VAL A 24 -3.35 -5.94 -0.18
C VAL A 24 -4.06 -5.46 1.07
N GLU A 25 -3.30 -5.02 2.06
CA GLU A 25 -3.81 -4.21 3.18
C GLU A 25 -3.53 -2.74 2.90
N SER A 26 -4.59 -1.95 2.71
CA SER A 26 -4.51 -0.51 2.51
C SER A 26 -4.59 0.22 3.84
N LEU A 27 -3.71 1.21 4.03
CA LEU A 27 -3.74 2.06 5.21
C LEU A 27 -4.89 3.08 5.16
N PRO A 28 -5.33 3.63 6.30
CA PRO A 28 -6.25 4.77 6.33
C PRO A 28 -5.59 6.04 5.78
N THR A 29 -6.39 6.99 5.30
CA THR A 29 -5.90 8.26 4.75
C THR A 29 -5.13 9.03 5.83
N TYR A 30 -4.00 9.65 5.45
CA TYR A 30 -3.14 10.44 6.35
C TYR A 30 -2.70 9.68 7.62
N SER A 31 -2.33 8.41 7.48
CA SER A 31 -1.79 7.58 8.58
C SER A 31 -0.29 7.32 8.44
N PRO A 32 0.58 8.36 8.56
CA PRO A 32 2.03 8.18 8.43
C PRO A 32 2.60 7.26 9.52
N ASP A 33 2.02 7.29 10.72
CA ASP A 33 2.44 6.41 11.85
C ASP A 33 2.23 4.92 11.56
N LEU A 34 1.35 4.60 10.62
CA LEU A 34 1.09 3.22 10.18
C LEU A 34 1.95 2.82 8.97
N ASN A 35 2.71 3.76 8.39
CA ASN A 35 3.62 3.49 7.29
C ASN A 35 5.08 3.48 7.79
N PRO A 36 5.64 2.31 8.14
CA PRO A 36 6.96 2.22 8.76
C PRO A 36 8.11 2.75 7.90
N ILE A 37 7.88 2.99 6.60
CA ILE A 37 8.88 3.57 5.70
C ILE A 37 9.02 5.08 5.88
N GLU A 38 7.94 5.78 6.28
CA GLU A 38 7.99 7.23 6.54
C GLU A 38 8.95 7.55 7.69
N HIS A 39 8.98 6.70 8.71
CA HIS A 39 9.92 6.82 9.84
C HIS A 39 11.39 6.63 9.43
N LYS A 40 11.67 6.00 8.28
CA LYS A 40 13.04 5.83 7.79
C LYS A 40 13.57 7.05 7.04
N TRP A 41 12.69 7.98 6.66
CA TRP A 41 13.03 9.16 5.88
C TRP A 41 12.68 10.49 6.58
N ALA A 42 12.15 10.42 7.79
CA ALA A 42 12.04 11.54 8.73
C ALA A 42 13.40 11.85 9.38
#